data_AF-A0A1Y0Y841-F1
#
_entry.id   AF-A0A1Y0Y841-F1
#
_cell.length_a   1.000
_cell.length_b   1.000
_cell.length_c   1.000
_cell.angle_alpha   90.00
_cell.angle_beta   90.00
_cell.angle_gamma   90.00
#
_symmetry.space_group_name_H-M   'P 1'
#
loop_
_entity.id
_entity.type
_entity.pdbx_description
1 polymer ?
#
loop_
_entity_poly.entity_id
_entity_poly.type
_entity_poly.pdbx_seq_one_letter_code
_entity_poly.pdbx_strand_id
1 'polypeptide(L)'
;MSDGKGAEGAGARFPALAKNPKLQSAEYAASVVLNGMDAMPWFAVTLDDQQIANVINYIRTHFDNHYTNAIKPDTITMIRPHLTEEYE
;
A
#
# COMPACT_ATOMS: atom_id res chain seq x y z
N MET A 1 0.35 -12.11 -10.69
CA MET A 1 -0.08 -11.05 -11.62
C MET A 1 1.09 -10.09 -11.82
N SER A 2 1.91 -10.32 -12.85
CA SER A 2 3.12 -9.54 -13.09
C SER A 2 2.85 -8.13 -13.65
N ASP A 3 1.65 -7.90 -14.19
CA ASP A 3 1.25 -6.65 -14.85
C ASP A 3 0.37 -5.73 -13.99
N GLY A 4 0.12 -6.08 -12.72
CA GLY A 4 -0.61 -5.23 -11.78
C GLY A 4 -2.08 -5.00 -12.11
N LYS A 5 -2.70 -5.78 -13.01
CA LYS A 5 -4.09 -5.56 -13.45
C LYS A 5 -5.17 -6.02 -12.47
N GLY A 6 -4.81 -6.65 -11.37
CA GLY A 6 -5.78 -7.24 -10.46
C GLY A 6 -6.47 -8.47 -11.08
N ALA A 7 -7.47 -8.99 -10.39
CA ALA A 7 -8.20 -10.19 -10.79
C ALA A 7 -9.65 -10.14 -10.29
N GLU A 8 -10.56 -10.71 -11.06
CA GLU A 8 -11.98 -10.83 -10.73
C GLU A 8 -12.43 -12.27 -11.00
N GLY A 9 -13.11 -12.90 -10.03
CA GLY A 9 -13.62 -14.26 -10.17
C GLY A 9 -13.98 -14.92 -8.84
N ALA A 10 -14.87 -15.91 -8.86
CA ALA A 10 -15.28 -16.70 -7.68
C ALA A 10 -15.71 -15.85 -6.45
N GLY A 11 -16.30 -14.67 -6.68
CA GLY A 11 -16.73 -13.76 -5.61
C GLY A 11 -15.59 -12.92 -4.99
N ALA A 12 -14.34 -13.07 -5.46
CA ALA A 12 -13.20 -12.27 -5.04
C ALA A 12 -12.84 -11.23 -6.10
N ARG A 13 -12.47 -10.03 -5.62
CA ARG A 13 -12.00 -8.92 -6.46
C ARG A 13 -10.70 -8.37 -5.89
N PHE A 14 -9.63 -8.52 -6.65
CA PHE A 14 -8.35 -7.90 -6.38
C PHE A 14 -8.25 -6.64 -7.25
N PRO A 15 -8.24 -5.44 -6.65
CA PRO A 15 -8.21 -4.20 -7.42
C PRO A 15 -6.91 -4.09 -8.23
N ALA A 16 -7.01 -3.45 -9.39
CA ALA A 16 -5.84 -3.14 -10.21
C ALA A 16 -4.94 -2.12 -9.50
N LEU A 17 -3.63 -2.36 -9.54
CA LEU A 17 -2.61 -1.35 -9.25
C LEU A 17 -2.28 -0.55 -10.50
N ALA A 18 -2.39 -1.18 -11.67
CA ALA A 18 -2.13 -0.53 -12.95
C ALA A 18 -3.12 0.61 -13.23
N LYS A 19 -2.61 1.77 -13.65
CA LYS A 19 -3.40 2.97 -13.97
C LYS A 19 -4.42 3.36 -12.89
N ASN A 20 -4.08 3.18 -11.62
CA ASN A 20 -5.04 3.36 -10.54
C ASN A 20 -5.02 4.81 -10.01
N PRO A 21 -6.06 5.62 -10.25
CA PRO A 21 -6.09 7.01 -9.80
C PRO A 21 -6.05 7.16 -8.28
N LYS A 22 -6.46 6.14 -7.53
CA LYS A 22 -6.39 6.16 -6.06
C LYS A 22 -4.94 6.21 -5.55
N LEU A 23 -3.98 5.72 -6.34
CA LEU A 23 -2.55 5.75 -5.99
C LEU A 23 -1.93 7.16 -6.12
N GLN A 24 -2.70 8.15 -6.57
CA GLN A 24 -2.25 9.54 -6.55
C GLN A 24 -1.91 10.02 -5.14
N SER A 25 -2.72 9.66 -4.13
CA SER A 25 -2.39 9.91 -2.72
C SER A 25 -1.49 8.80 -2.19
N ALA A 26 -0.31 9.20 -1.73
CA ALA A 26 0.65 8.27 -1.14
C ALA A 26 0.16 7.77 0.22
N GLU A 27 -0.49 8.65 0.98
CA GLU A 27 -1.04 8.41 2.31
C GLU A 27 -2.22 7.44 2.26
N TYR A 28 -3.04 7.50 1.20
CA TYR A 28 -4.07 6.49 0.96
C TYR A 28 -3.46 5.10 0.73
N ALA A 29 -2.44 5.00 -0.12
CA ALA A 29 -1.75 3.74 -0.34
C ALA A 29 -1.08 3.23 0.95
N ALA A 30 -0.47 4.13 1.72
CA ALA A 30 0.14 3.82 3.01
C ALA A 30 -0.88 3.30 4.02
N SER A 31 -2.04 3.95 4.14
CA SER A 31 -3.07 3.54 5.11
C SER A 31 -3.63 2.17 4.77
N VAL A 32 -3.79 1.83 3.49
CA VAL A 32 -4.20 0.48 3.06
C VAL A 32 -3.15 -0.57 3.41
N VAL A 33 -1.87 -0.29 3.22
CA VAL A 33 -0.79 -1.25 3.58
C VAL A 33 -0.68 -1.42 5.09
N LEU A 34 -0.78 -0.32 5.85
CA LEU A 34 -0.65 -0.34 7.30
C LEU A 34 -1.85 -0.99 7.99
N ASN A 35 -3.07 -0.78 7.51
CA ASN A 35 -4.30 -1.19 8.20
C ASN A 35 -5.05 -2.33 7.50
N GLY A 36 -4.64 -2.70 6.29
CA GLY A 36 -5.43 -3.59 5.43
C GLY A 36 -6.65 -2.90 4.82
N MET A 37 -7.36 -3.63 3.96
CA MET A 37 -8.62 -3.19 3.34
C MET A 37 -9.38 -4.41 2.82
N ASP A 38 -10.62 -4.59 3.26
CA ASP A 38 -11.43 -5.77 2.95
C ASP A 38 -10.68 -7.08 3.31
N ALA A 39 -10.45 -7.95 2.32
CA ALA A 39 -9.69 -9.19 2.49
C ALA A 39 -8.16 -9.01 2.45
N MET A 40 -7.66 -7.80 2.23
CA MET A 40 -6.22 -7.50 2.26
C MET A 40 -5.74 -7.41 3.72
N PRO A 41 -4.78 -8.26 4.16
CA PRO A 41 -4.20 -8.17 5.49
C PRO A 41 -3.47 -6.85 5.73
N TRP A 42 -3.31 -6.49 6.99
CA TRP A 42 -2.46 -5.38 7.40
C TRP A 42 -1.00 -5.84 7.45
N PHE A 43 -0.08 -4.92 7.15
CA PHE A 43 1.36 -5.19 7.17
C PHE A 43 2.12 -4.33 8.17
N ALA A 44 1.43 -3.58 9.05
CA ALA A 44 2.09 -2.76 10.07
C ALA A 44 3.03 -3.58 10.96
N VAL A 45 2.71 -4.83 11.31
CA VAL A 45 3.59 -5.66 12.16
C VAL A 45 4.73 -6.34 11.39
N THR A 46 4.60 -6.46 10.07
CA THR A 46 5.50 -7.28 9.25
C THR A 46 6.55 -6.43 8.53
N LEU A 47 6.20 -5.19 8.17
CA LEU A 47 7.06 -4.31 7.39
C LEU A 47 7.46 -3.07 8.18
N ASP A 48 8.74 -2.71 8.07
CA ASP A 48 9.25 -1.45 8.59
C ASP A 48 8.83 -0.24 7.71
N ASP A 49 9.00 0.96 8.24
CA ASP A 49 8.59 2.20 7.55
C ASP A 49 9.30 2.43 6.22
N GLN A 50 10.55 1.99 6.11
CA GLN A 50 11.34 2.12 4.88
C GLN A 50 10.85 1.14 3.80
N GLN A 51 10.52 -0.09 4.19
CA GLN A 51 9.95 -1.11 3.31
C GLN A 51 8.57 -0.68 2.80
N ILE A 52 7.71 -0.16 3.67
CA ILE A 52 6.40 0.36 3.28
C ILE A 52 6.55 1.53 2.30
N ALA A 53 7.41 2.51 2.61
CA ALA A 53 7.67 3.62 1.70
C ALA A 53 8.18 3.15 0.33
N ASN A 54 9.08 2.17 0.29
CA ASN A 54 9.61 1.61 -0.95
C ASN A 54 8.52 0.93 -1.79
N VAL A 55 7.67 0.11 -1.17
CA VAL A 55 6.55 -0.56 -1.86
C VAL A 55 5.59 0.45 -2.45
N ILE A 56 5.19 1.47 -1.67
CA ILE A 56 4.27 2.51 -2.12
C ILE A 56 4.86 3.29 -3.29
N ASN A 57 6.12 3.72 -3.17
CA ASN A 57 6.78 4.46 -4.24
C ASN A 57 6.95 3.62 -5.50
N TYR A 58 7.21 2.31 -5.36
CA TYR A 58 7.26 1.39 -6.49
C TYR A 58 5.91 1.30 -7.21
N ILE A 59 4.81 0.97 -6.52
CA ILE A 59 3.50 0.83 -7.18
C ILE A 59 3.00 2.14 -7.79
N ARG A 60 3.40 3.30 -7.25
CA ARG A 60 3.02 4.63 -7.72
C ARG A 60 3.77 5.11 -8.97
N THR A 61 4.90 4.47 -9.29
CA THR A 61 5.76 4.79 -10.45
C THR A 61 5.86 3.66 -11.47
N HIS A 62 5.28 2.51 -11.17
CA HIS A 62 5.23 1.33 -12.04
C HIS A 62 3.79 1.02 -12.43
N PHE A 63 3.58 0.03 -13.30
CA PHE A 63 2.26 -0.37 -13.80
C PHE A 63 1.50 0.76 -14.52
N ASP A 64 2.24 1.59 -15.26
CA ASP A 64 1.72 2.77 -15.98
C ASP A 64 1.16 3.88 -15.04
N ASN A 65 1.59 3.87 -13.78
CA ASN A 65 1.42 4.98 -12.84
C ASN A 65 2.64 5.91 -12.89
N HIS A 66 2.41 7.22 -12.75
CA HIS A 66 3.45 8.24 -12.91
C HIS A 66 3.43 9.28 -11.77
N TYR A 67 3.20 8.83 -10.53
CA TYR A 67 3.18 9.71 -9.36
C TYR A 67 4.57 9.81 -8.74
N THR A 68 5.29 10.89 -9.06
CA THR A 68 6.71 11.07 -8.74
C THR A 68 6.98 11.74 -7.39
N ASN A 69 5.95 12.24 -6.71
CA ASN A 69 6.05 12.78 -5.36
C ASN A 69 6.17 11.62 -4.35
N ALA A 70 7.40 11.17 -4.11
CA ALA A 70 7.69 10.06 -3.22
C ALA A 70 7.27 10.33 -1.76
N ILE A 71 6.70 9.32 -1.10
CA ILE A 71 6.49 9.32 0.35
C ILE A 71 7.78 8.93 1.06
N LYS A 72 8.02 9.54 2.22
CA LYS A 72 9.20 9.27 3.07
C LYS A 72 8.83 8.34 4.23
N PRO A 73 9.80 7.57 4.77
CA PRO A 73 9.58 6.74 5.95
C PRO A 73 8.99 7.52 7.12
N ASP A 74 9.46 8.75 7.38
CA ASP A 74 8.93 9.60 8.47
C ASP A 74 7.41 9.82 8.37
N THR A 75 6.88 9.98 7.15
CA THR A 75 5.44 10.10 6.94
C THR A 75 4.71 8.81 7.29
N ILE A 76 5.31 7.64 7.02
CA ILE A 76 4.77 6.34 7.41
C ILE A 76 4.75 6.22 8.93
N THR A 77 5.84 6.58 9.61
CA THR A 77 5.93 6.59 11.08
C THR A 77 4.81 7.43 11.69
N MET A 78 4.51 8.61 11.13
CA MET A 78 3.47 9.51 11.63
C MET A 78 2.05 8.96 11.52
N ILE A 79 1.77 8.08 10.56
CA ILE A 79 0.43 7.52 10.30
C ILE A 79 0.31 6.04 10.68
N ARG A 80 1.39 5.46 11.22
CA ARG A 80 1.42 4.08 11.68
C ARG A 80 0.47 3.93 12.87
N PRO A 81 -0.43 2.92 12.86
CA PRO A 81 -1.32 2.69 13.99
C PRO A 81 -0.51 2.29 15.24
N HIS A 82 -0.93 2.78 16.40
CA HIS A 82 -0.43 2.27 17.68
C HIS A 82 -0.97 0.85 17.87
N LEU A 83 -0.05 -0.12 17.92
CA LEU A 83 -0.36 -1.52 18.14
C LEU A 83 -0.42 -1.80 19.65
N THR A 84 -1.25 -2.74 20.07
CA THR A 84 -1.28 -3.19 21.47
C THR A 84 -0.03 -4.02 21.79
N GLU A 85 0.39 -4.09 23.06
CA GLU A 85 1.63 -4.77 23.53
C GLU A 85 1.83 -6.21 23.03
N GLU A 86 0.78 -6.92 22.62
CA GLU A 86 0.87 -8.24 21.98
C GLU A 86 1.64 -8.23 20.64
N TYR A 87 1.76 -7.07 19.99
CA TYR A 87 2.28 -6.90 18.64
C TYR A 87 3.46 -5.91 18.55
N GLU A 88 4.01 -5.47 19.69
CA GLU A 88 5.30 -4.75 19.77
C GLU A 88 6.46 -5.72 20.03
#